data_AF-A0A7J3MGF3-F1
#
_entry.id   AF-A0A7J3MGF3-F1
#
_cell.length_a   1.000
_cell.length_b   1.000
_cell.length_c   1.000
_cell.angle_alpha   90.00
_cell.angle_beta   90.00
_cell.angle_gamma   90.00
#
_symmetry.space_group_name_H-M   'P 1'
#
loop_
_entity.id
_entity.type
_entity.pdbx_description
1 polymer ?
#
loop_
_entity_poly.entity_id
_entity_poly.type
_entity_poly.pdbx_seq_one_letter_code
_entity_poly.pdbx_strand_id
1 'polypeptide(L)' 'MHCQVIYSTERTPWNPKDWRPFVIVSCAISLDGKLASACGETRLSSFDDKVEVHKLRSLVDAILVGVNTILHDNPHLTV' A
#
# COMPACT_ATOMS: atom_id res chain seq x y z
N MET A 1 12.05 -13.46 8.41
CA MET A 1 12.60 -12.12 8.10
C MET A 1 11.75 -11.11 8.84
N HIS A 2 12.37 -10.25 9.65
CA HIS A 2 11.68 -9.29 10.50
C HIS A 2 11.45 -7.99 9.70
N CYS A 3 10.21 -7.51 9.61
CA CYS A 3 9.93 -6.21 9.00
C CYS A 3 10.41 -5.10 9.94
N GLN A 4 11.34 -4.26 9.48
CA GLN A 4 11.86 -3.13 10.25
C GLN A 4 11.45 -1.81 9.60
N VAL A 5 10.94 -0.89 10.41
CA VAL A 5 10.69 0.49 9.98
C VAL A 5 12.01 1.24 9.98
N ILE A 6 12.51 1.59 8.80
CA ILE A 6 13.77 2.33 8.64
C ILE A 6 13.59 3.86 8.68
N TYR A 7 12.37 4.33 8.43
CA TYR A 7 12.03 5.76 8.44
C TYR A 7 10.55 5.93 8.74
N SER A 8 10.24 6.89 9.60
CA SER A 8 8.88 7.32 9.90
C SER A 8 8.88 8.82 10.17
N THR A 9 7.86 9.51 9.66
CA THR A 9 7.64 10.94 9.95
C THR A 9 6.27 11.12 10.55
N GLU A 10 6.13 12.16 11.36
CA GLU A 10 4.83 12.57 11.84
C GLU A 10 3.95 13.00 10.66
N ARG A 11 2.69 12.56 10.66
CA ARG A 11 1.73 12.95 9.62
C ARG A 11 1.52 14.46 9.71
N THR A 12 1.84 15.17 8.63
CA THR A 12 1.50 16.59 8.52
C THR A 12 -0.01 16.78 8.73
N PRO A 13 -0.45 17.74 9.56
CA PRO A 13 -1.87 18.03 9.72
C PRO A 13 -2.48 18.34 8.35
N TRP A 14 -3.43 17.52 7.92
CA TRP A 14 -4.11 17.74 6.66
C TRP A 14 -5.05 18.95 6.81
N ASN A 15 -4.83 19.98 5.99
CA ASN A 15 -5.69 21.14 5.92
C ASN A 15 -6.59 21.05 4.66
N PRO A 16 -7.88 20.67 4.79
CA PRO A 16 -8.80 20.64 3.67
C PRO A 16 -8.93 22.04 3.09
N LYS A 17 -8.38 22.30 1.91
CA LYS A 17 -8.65 23.55 1.21
C LYS A 17 -9.79 23.46 0.20
N ASP A 18 -10.07 22.29 -0.40
CA ASP A 18 -10.97 22.24 -1.57
C ASP A 18 -11.67 20.87 -1.78
N TRP A 19 -12.37 20.30 -0.77
CA TRP A 19 -13.09 19.00 -0.90
C TRP A 19 -12.24 17.82 -1.42
N ARG A 20 -10.92 17.94 -1.42
CA ARG A 20 -10.00 16.90 -1.89
C ARG A 20 -9.80 15.85 -0.79
N PRO A 21 -9.93 14.55 -1.07
CA PRO A 21 -9.66 13.53 -0.06
C PRO A 21 -8.18 13.55 0.35
N PHE A 22 -7.90 13.17 1.59
CA PHE A 22 -6.54 12.85 2.01
C PHE A 22 -6.15 11.49 1.41
N VAL A 23 -5.04 11.45 0.67
CA VAL A 23 -4.61 10.24 -0.05
C VAL A 23 -3.36 9.67 0.58
N ILE A 24 -3.43 8.40 0.96
CA ILE A 24 -2.27 7.62 1.40
C ILE A 24 -1.89 6.68 0.25
N VAL A 25 -0.62 6.69 -0.12
CA VAL A 25 -0.06 5.74 -1.09
C VAL A 25 0.73 4.68 -0.33
N SER A 26 0.35 3.42 -0.51
CA SER A 26 1.06 2.26 0.04
C SER A 26 1.50 1.36 -1.10
N CYS A 27 2.77 0.97 -1.13
CA CYS A 27 3.32 0.08 -2.13
C CYS A 27 4.48 -0.74 -1.56
N ALA A 28 4.61 -1.98 -2.03
CA ALA A 28 5.79 -2.81 -1.80
C ALA A 28 6.63 -2.80 -3.07
N ILE A 29 7.90 -2.43 -2.95
CA ILE A 29 8.85 -2.35 -4.07
C ILE A 29 10.10 -3.17 -3.75
N SER A 30 10.75 -3.67 -4.79
CA SER A 30 12.11 -4.20 -4.68
C SER A 30 13.11 -3.08 -4.43
N LEU A 31 14.34 -3.44 -4.04
CA LEU A 31 15.42 -2.49 -3.76
C LEU A 31 15.80 -1.63 -4.99
N ASP A 32 15.65 -2.18 -6.19
CA ASP A 32 15.86 -1.49 -7.47
C ASP A 32 14.61 -0.74 -7.97
N GLY A 33 13.56 -0.63 -7.16
CA GLY A 33 12.39 0.20 -7.43
C GLY A 33 11.35 -0.44 -8.36
N LYS A 34 11.28 -1.78 -8.41
CA LYS A 34 10.29 -2.51 -9.23
C LYS A 34 9.11 -2.95 -8.38
N LEU A 35 7.92 -2.93 -9.00
CA LEU A 35 6.65 -3.39 -8.40
C LEU A 35 6.35 -4.86 -8.73
N ALA A 36 7.02 -5.43 -9.72
CA ALA A 36 6.86 -6.81 -10.14
C ALA A 36 8.17 -7.33 -10.75
N SER A 37 8.37 -8.64 -10.69
CA SER A 37 9.42 -9.34 -11.45
C SER A 37 9.16 -9.23 -12.96
N ALA A 38 10.19 -9.46 -13.79
CA ALA A 38 10.03 -9.55 -15.24
C ALA A 38 9.01 -10.62 -15.68
N CYS A 39 8.80 -11.64 -14.85
CA CYS A 39 7.80 -12.69 -15.05
C CYS A 39 6.41 -12.34 -14.50
N GLY A 40 6.20 -11.13 -13.97
CA GLY A 40 4.92 -10.67 -13.43
C GLY A 40 4.63 -11.08 -11.99
N GLU A 41 5.59 -11.64 -11.26
CA GLU A 41 5.40 -11.94 -9.84
C GLU A 41 5.38 -10.66 -8.98
N THR A 42 4.35 -10.50 -8.17
CA THR A 42 4.07 -9.31 -7.35
C THR A 42 4.23 -9.55 -5.83
N ARG A 43 4.65 -10.76 -5.41
CA ARG A 43 4.86 -11.11 -3.99
C ARG A 43 6.18 -10.57 -3.45
N LEU A 44 6.23 -9.26 -3.24
CA LEU A 44 7.39 -8.56 -2.70
C LEU A 44 7.36 -8.42 -1.17
N SER A 45 6.17 -8.36 -0.56
CA SER A 45 6.01 -8.06 0.86
C SER A 45 5.94 -9.29 1.78
N SER A 46 6.33 -9.09 3.03
CA SER A 46 6.22 -10.08 4.11
C SER A 46 4.82 -10.14 4.72
N PHE A 47 4.59 -11.09 5.63
CA PHE A 47 3.34 -11.17 6.38
C PHE A 47 3.12 -9.95 7.29
N ASP A 48 4.17 -9.50 7.98
CA ASP A 48 4.09 -8.35 8.89
C ASP A 48 3.67 -7.08 8.15
N ASP A 49 4.20 -6.84 6.94
CA ASP A 49 3.81 -5.73 6.08
C ASP A 49 2.32 -5.81 5.68
N LYS A 50 1.84 -7.00 5.31
CA LYS A 50 0.43 -7.21 4.97
C LYS A 50 -0.49 -6.92 6.15
N VAL A 51 -0.11 -7.27 7.37
CA VAL A 51 -0.87 -6.95 8.58
C VAL A 51 -0.95 -5.44 8.77
N GLU A 52 0.14 -4.71 8.55
CA GLU A 52 0.16 -3.25 8.69
C GLU A 52 -0.67 -2.55 7.61
N VAL A 53 -0.56 -2.98 6.36
CA VAL A 53 -1.44 -2.51 5.27
C VAL A 53 -2.91 -2.80 5.59
N HIS A 54 -3.21 -3.95 6.20
CA HIS A 54 -4.57 -4.29 6.58
C HIS A 54 -5.12 -3.38 7.69
N LYS A 55 -4.31 -3.02 8.69
CA LYS A 55 -4.67 -1.98 9.67
C LYS A 55 -4.85 -0.62 9.00
N LEU A 56 -4.02 -0.29 8.02
CA LEU A 56 -4.14 0.96 7.28
C LEU A 56 -5.48 1.04 6.51
N ARG A 57 -5.91 -0.08 5.92
CA ARG A 57 -7.21 -0.19 5.25
C ARG A 57 -8.39 0.01 6.19
N SER A 58 -8.27 -0.36 7.47
CA SER A 58 -9.33 -0.13 8.46
C SER A 58 -9.45 1.33 8.92
N LEU A 59 -8.50 2.20 8.54
CA LEU A 59 -8.46 3.62 8.92
C LEU A 59 -8.89 4.57 7.80
N VAL A 60 -9.20 4.05 6.61
CA VAL A 60 -9.57 4.85 5.43
C VAL A 60 -10.98 4.52 4.97
N ASP A 61 -11.66 5.49 4.37
CA ASP A 61 -13.03 5.32 3.88
C ASP A 61 -13.11 4.56 2.54
N ALA A 62 -12.03 4.58 1.76
CA ALA A 62 -12.00 3.97 0.42
C ALA A 62 -10.61 3.42 0.07
N ILE A 63 -10.61 2.33 -0.70
CA ILE A 63 -9.40 1.72 -1.27
C ILE A 63 -9.45 1.90 -2.79
N LEU A 64 -8.41 2.50 -3.35
CA LEU A 64 -8.24 2.68 -4.79
C LEU A 64 -7.15 1.75 -5.32
N VAL A 65 -7.43 1.02 -6.40
CA VAL A 65 -6.47 0.17 -7.11
C VAL A 65 -6.64 0.31 -8.62
N GLY A 66 -5.55 0.07 -9.37
CA GLY A 66 -5.60 0.03 -10.82
C GLY A 66 -6.22 -1.27 -11.35
N VAL A 67 -6.83 -1.22 -12.54
CA VAL A 67 -7.47 -2.39 -13.17
C VAL A 67 -6.49 -3.55 -13.38
N ASN A 68 -5.23 -3.27 -13.73
CA ASN A 68 -4.23 -4.31 -13.93
C ASN A 68 -3.92 -5.07 -12.63
N THR A 69 -3.94 -4.39 -11.48
CA THR A 69 -3.79 -5.05 -10.16
C THR A 69 -4.93 -6.02 -9.91
N ILE A 70 -6.17 -5.67 -10.28
CA ILE A 70 -7.32 -6.58 -10.14
C ILE A 70 -7.12 -7.82 -11.02
N LEU A 71 -6.72 -7.63 -12.27
CA LEU A 71 -6.55 -8.71 -13.25
C LEU A 71 -5.40 -9.67 -12.89
N HIS A 72 -4.30 -9.15 -12.34
CA HIS A 72 -3.10 -9.93 -12.06
C HIS A 72 -3.04 -10.48 -10.64
N ASP A 73 -3.56 -9.77 -9.64
CA ASP A 73 -3.42 -10.16 -8.23
C ASP A 73 -4.71 -10.72 -7.60
N ASN A 74 -5.87 -10.56 -8.26
CA ASN A 74 -7.20 -10.91 -7.76
C ASN A 74 -7.39 -10.61 -6.24
N PRO A 75 -7.18 -9.37 -5.80
CA PRO A 75 -7.19 -9.03 -4.39
C PRO A 75 -8.63 -9.00 -3.85
N HIS A 76 -8.84 -9.51 -2.64
CA HIS A 76 -10.14 -9.43 -1.96
C HIS A 76 -10.51 -8.00 -1.51
N LEU A 77 -9.52 -7.13 -1.30
CA LEU A 77 -9.70 -5.72 -0.88
C LEU A 77 -10.63 -5.51 0.33
N THR A 78 -10.71 -6.50 1.21
CA THR A 78 -11.45 -6.44 2.46
C THR A 78 -10.58 -5.97 3.63
N VAL A 79 -11.26 -5.67 4.73
CA VAL A 79 -10.76 -5.47 6.09
C VAL A 79 -11.31 -6.59 6.97
#